data_AF-F0BL66-F1
#
_entry.id   AF-F0BL66-F1
#
_cell.length_a   1.000
_cell.length_b   1.000
_cell.length_c   1.000
_cell.angle_alpha   90.00
_cell.angle_beta   90.00
_cell.angle_gamma   90.00
#
_symmetry.space_group_name_H-M   'P 1'
#
loop_
_entity.id
_entity.type
_entity.pdbx_description
1 polymer ?
#
loop_
_entity_poly.entity_id
_entity_poly.type
_entity_poly.pdbx_seq_one_letter_code
_entity_poly.pdbx_strand_id
1 'polypeptide(L)'
;MANQMGIEMRVLRPHGPSEPPPGLAPEHYDRRGLHDALRELQLDAGTALYSLAHDSEIDLQVACRGLESDAACIGILGSRSKRDNRLQALRALGHDDAALARLRLPAGWRMGRSSPHTIALGIIAEATQAMADLHIGISAA
;
A
#
# COMPACT_ATOMS: atom_id res chain seq x y z
N MET A 1 -11.43 -10.74 3.43
CA MET A 1 -12.06 -9.40 3.59
C MET A 1 -12.05 -8.65 2.27
N ALA A 2 -10.92 -8.11 1.79
CA ALA A 2 -10.89 -7.30 0.56
C ALA A 2 -11.51 -8.00 -0.67
N ASN A 3 -11.12 -9.25 -0.96
CA ASN A 3 -11.68 -10.02 -2.08
C ASN A 3 -13.21 -10.20 -1.98
N GLN A 4 -13.75 -10.39 -0.76
CA GLN A 4 -15.21 -10.51 -0.54
C GLN A 4 -15.95 -9.18 -0.78
N MET A 5 -15.23 -8.06 -0.78
CA MET A 5 -15.77 -6.73 -1.07
C MET A 5 -15.63 -6.36 -2.55
N GLY A 6 -15.23 -7.30 -3.41
CA GLY A 6 -15.02 -7.07 -4.84
C GLY A 6 -13.75 -6.28 -5.17
N ILE A 7 -12.84 -6.10 -4.20
CA ILE A 7 -11.55 -5.46 -4.44
C ILE A 7 -10.60 -6.51 -5.02
N GLU A 8 -10.14 -6.29 -6.26
CA GLU A 8 -9.05 -7.08 -6.84
C GLU A 8 -7.81 -6.93 -5.95
N MET A 9 -7.32 -8.05 -5.46
CA MET A 9 -6.18 -8.09 -4.56
C MET A 9 -5.02 -8.76 -5.26
N ARG A 10 -3.84 -8.11 -5.22
CA ARG A 10 -2.56 -8.68 -5.63
C ARG A 10 -1.60 -8.69 -4.45
N VAL A 11 -0.79 -9.73 -4.36
CA VAL A 11 0.23 -9.90 -3.31
C VAL A 11 1.57 -10.12 -3.96
N LEU A 12 2.48 -9.17 -3.71
CA LEU A 12 3.90 -9.36 -3.99
C LEU A 12 4.55 -9.96 -2.75
N ARG A 13 5.07 -11.18 -2.87
CA ARG A 13 5.73 -11.88 -1.77
C ARG A 13 6.98 -12.59 -2.27
N PRO A 14 8.08 -11.84 -2.50
CA PRO A 14 9.38 -12.45 -2.74
C PRO A 14 9.66 -13.46 -1.63
N HIS A 15 10.14 -14.64 -2.00
CA HIS A 15 10.44 -15.75 -1.07
C HIS A 15 9.24 -16.30 -0.28
N GLY A 16 8.00 -15.97 -0.66
CA GLY A 16 6.80 -16.55 -0.07
C GLY A 16 6.61 -18.04 -0.42
N PRO A 17 5.64 -18.72 0.22
CA PRO A 17 5.22 -20.08 -0.14
C PRO A 17 4.92 -20.21 -1.63
N SER A 18 5.05 -21.42 -2.19
CA SER A 18 4.75 -21.69 -3.60
C SER A 18 3.27 -21.50 -3.94
N GLU A 19 2.40 -21.84 -3.00
CA GLU A 19 0.97 -21.72 -3.17
C GLU A 19 0.49 -20.33 -2.71
N PRO A 20 -0.46 -19.72 -3.43
CA PRO A 20 -1.06 -18.47 -3.01
C PRO A 20 -1.89 -18.66 -1.74
N PRO A 21 -2.11 -17.59 -0.95
CA PRO A 21 -3.07 -17.62 0.13
C PRO A 21 -4.47 -18.05 -0.34
N PRO A 22 -5.27 -18.72 0.51
CA PRO A 22 -6.62 -19.11 0.15
C PRO A 22 -7.47 -17.93 -0.35
N GLY A 23 -8.14 -18.12 -1.49
CA GLY A 23 -8.99 -17.11 -2.10
C GLY A 23 -8.26 -16.01 -2.87
N LEU A 24 -6.94 -16.14 -3.09
CA LEU A 24 -6.18 -15.33 -4.03
C LEU A 24 -5.93 -16.12 -5.32
N ALA A 25 -6.26 -15.52 -6.47
CA ALA A 25 -6.00 -16.13 -7.76
C ALA A 25 -4.47 -16.28 -7.98
N PRO A 26 -3.97 -17.39 -8.54
CA PRO A 26 -2.53 -17.59 -8.75
C PRO A 26 -1.85 -16.46 -9.54
N GLU A 27 -2.54 -15.89 -10.53
CA GLU A 27 -2.08 -14.76 -11.34
C GLU A 27 -1.92 -13.45 -10.54
N HIS A 28 -2.52 -13.37 -9.36
CA HIS A 28 -2.43 -12.22 -8.46
C HIS A 28 -1.38 -12.43 -7.35
N TYR A 29 -0.60 -13.50 -7.41
CA TYR A 29 0.44 -13.81 -6.45
C TYR A 29 1.82 -13.84 -7.11
N ASP A 30 2.58 -12.76 -6.93
CA ASP A 30 3.91 -12.61 -7.53
C ASP A 30 5.01 -12.93 -6.50
N ARG A 31 5.87 -13.89 -6.84
CA ARG A 31 6.98 -14.35 -6.00
C ARG A 31 8.35 -13.93 -6.53
N ARG A 32 8.42 -13.15 -7.62
CA ARG A 32 9.67 -12.63 -8.19
C ARG A 32 10.32 -11.62 -7.24
N GLY A 33 11.51 -11.14 -7.62
CA GLY A 33 12.17 -10.05 -6.90
C GLY A 33 11.26 -8.82 -6.83
N LEU A 34 11.22 -8.16 -5.68
CA LEU A 34 10.29 -7.05 -5.42
C LEU A 34 10.41 -5.95 -6.48
N HIS A 35 11.64 -5.61 -6.86
CA HIS A 35 11.92 -4.60 -7.88
C HIS A 35 11.23 -4.92 -9.22
N ASP A 36 11.39 -6.16 -9.73
CA ASP A 36 10.80 -6.59 -11.00
C ASP A 36 9.27 -6.60 -10.92
N ALA A 37 8.73 -7.13 -9.83
CA ALA A 37 7.30 -7.19 -9.61
C ALA A 37 6.67 -5.78 -9.54
N LEU A 38 7.28 -4.86 -8.80
CA LEU A 38 6.82 -3.47 -8.69
C LEU A 38 6.86 -2.72 -10.03
N ARG A 39 7.91 -2.94 -10.83
CA ARG A 39 8.11 -2.25 -12.12
C ARG A 39 7.02 -2.60 -13.13
N GLU A 40 6.49 -3.81 -13.11
CA GLU A 40 5.47 -4.29 -14.05
C GLU A 40 4.04 -3.96 -13.62
N LEU A 41 3.83 -3.58 -12.35
CA LEU A 41 2.52 -3.14 -11.88
C LEU A 41 2.15 -1.79 -12.50
N GLN A 42 0.98 -1.75 -13.13
CA GLN A 42 0.28 -0.51 -13.43
C GLN A 42 -0.45 -0.06 -12.16
N LEU A 43 -0.12 1.13 -11.67
CA LEU A 43 -0.67 1.71 -10.44
C LEU A 43 -1.36 3.01 -10.81
N ASP A 44 -2.69 2.97 -10.87
CA ASP A 44 -3.53 4.08 -11.32
C ASP A 44 -4.39 4.64 -10.18
N ALA A 45 -5.26 5.59 -10.51
CA ALA A 45 -6.22 6.20 -9.59
C ALA A 45 -7.25 5.20 -9.00
N GLY A 46 -7.35 3.97 -9.53
CA GLY A 46 -8.14 2.88 -8.95
C GLY A 46 -7.35 2.00 -7.98
N THR A 47 -6.06 2.30 -7.77
CA THR A 47 -5.14 1.41 -7.05
C THR A 47 -4.81 1.93 -5.66
N ALA A 48 -4.81 1.02 -4.68
CA ALA A 48 -4.27 1.26 -3.35
C ALA A 48 -3.08 0.33 -3.07
N LEU A 49 -1.89 0.90 -2.86
CA LEU A 49 -0.64 0.19 -2.65
C LEU A 49 -0.26 0.20 -1.17
N TYR A 50 -0.01 -0.96 -0.59
CA TYR A 50 0.39 -1.08 0.82
C TYR A 50 1.63 -1.96 1.01
N SER A 51 2.59 -1.50 1.82
CA SER A 51 3.65 -2.35 2.37
C SER A 51 3.32 -2.82 3.78
N LEU A 52 3.36 -4.14 3.98
CA LEU A 52 3.06 -4.83 5.23
C LEU A 52 4.27 -5.65 5.74
N ALA A 53 5.47 -5.39 5.21
CA ALA A 53 6.64 -6.26 5.41
C ALA A 53 7.35 -6.05 6.75
N HIS A 54 7.21 -4.87 7.37
CA HIS A 54 8.02 -4.42 8.52
C HIS A 54 9.53 -4.36 8.25
N ASP A 55 9.93 -4.44 6.98
CA ASP A 55 11.30 -4.35 6.50
C ASP A 55 11.52 -2.97 5.86
N SER A 56 12.56 -2.25 6.29
CA SER A 56 12.79 -0.87 5.88
C SER A 56 13.13 -0.71 4.40
N GLU A 57 13.79 -1.71 3.80
CA GLU A 57 14.19 -1.66 2.40
C GLU A 57 12.98 -1.93 1.50
N ILE A 58 12.19 -2.95 1.82
CA ILE A 58 10.92 -3.24 1.13
C ILE A 58 9.98 -2.05 1.23
N ASP A 59 9.80 -1.50 2.43
CA ASP A 59 8.94 -0.34 2.66
C ASP A 59 9.38 0.87 1.84
N LEU A 60 10.69 1.10 1.69
CA LEU A 60 11.23 2.20 0.92
C LEU A 60 10.99 2.01 -0.58
N GLN A 61 11.22 0.81 -1.11
CA GLN A 61 10.95 0.47 -2.52
C GLN A 61 9.47 0.65 -2.88
N VAL A 62 8.56 0.18 -2.00
CA VAL A 62 7.11 0.34 -2.18
C VAL A 62 6.70 1.81 -2.12
N ALA A 63 7.24 2.59 -1.17
CA ALA A 63 6.98 4.04 -1.12
C ALA A 63 7.41 4.75 -2.41
N CYS A 64 8.64 4.54 -2.86
CA CYS A 64 9.16 5.20 -4.07
C CYS A 64 8.27 4.88 -5.27
N ARG A 65 7.96 3.60 -5.48
CA ARG A 65 7.09 3.18 -6.59
C ARG A 65 5.69 3.79 -6.53
N GLY A 66 5.09 3.85 -5.34
CA GLY A 66 3.78 4.48 -5.18
C GLY A 66 3.81 5.98 -5.43
N LEU A 67 4.86 6.66 -4.95
CA LEU A 67 5.02 8.11 -5.13
C LEU A 67 5.25 8.50 -6.59
N GLU A 68 5.86 7.61 -7.38
CA GLU A 68 6.05 7.75 -8.82
C GLU A 68 4.80 7.44 -9.65
N SER A 69 3.68 7.04 -9.01
CA SER A 69 2.46 6.62 -9.71
C SER A 69 1.24 7.47 -9.34
N ASP A 70 0.12 7.20 -10.00
CA ASP A 70 -1.19 7.83 -9.74
C ASP A 70 -2.02 7.04 -8.71
N ALA A 71 -1.38 6.16 -7.91
CA ALA A 71 -2.06 5.39 -6.88
C ALA A 71 -2.87 6.31 -5.95
N ALA A 72 -4.15 5.97 -5.77
CA ALA A 72 -5.08 6.70 -4.91
C ALA A 72 -4.65 6.72 -3.46
N CYS A 73 -4.04 5.62 -3.00
CA CYS A 73 -3.56 5.47 -1.65
C CYS A 73 -2.23 4.71 -1.62
N ILE A 74 -1.28 5.21 -0.82
CA ILE A 74 0.02 4.59 -0.61
C ILE A 74 0.24 4.49 0.89
N GLY A 75 0.24 3.28 1.44
CA GLY A 75 0.35 3.08 2.88
C GLY A 75 1.50 2.17 3.29
N ILE A 76 2.11 2.45 4.44
CA ILE A 76 3.11 1.55 5.03
C ILE A 76 2.75 1.26 6.47
N LEU A 77 2.63 -0.03 6.79
CA LEU A 77 2.38 -0.47 8.15
C LEU A 77 3.62 -0.22 9.02
N GLY A 78 3.40 0.25 10.25
CA GLY A 78 4.51 0.47 11.18
C GLY A 78 4.10 1.22 12.43
N SER A 79 5.09 1.51 13.28
CA SER A 79 4.89 2.37 14.42
C SER A 79 5.03 3.83 14.03
N ARG A 80 4.41 4.72 14.82
CA ARG A 80 4.64 6.17 14.72
C ARG A 80 6.12 6.53 14.93
N SER A 81 6.84 5.79 15.76
CA SER A 81 8.27 6.01 16.00
C SER A 81 9.14 5.75 14.77
N LYS A 82 8.76 4.81 13.89
CA LYS A 82 9.49 4.52 12.65
C LYS A 82 9.17 5.49 11.50
N ARG A 83 8.15 6.34 11.67
CA ARG A 83 7.68 7.27 10.64
C ARG A 83 8.76 8.25 10.22
N ASP A 84 9.42 8.90 11.18
CA ASP A 84 10.32 10.02 10.89
C ASP A 84 11.58 9.55 10.15
N ASN A 85 12.13 8.39 10.54
CA ASN A 85 13.24 7.77 9.83
C ASN A 85 12.89 7.44 8.37
N ARG A 86 11.65 6.98 8.12
CA ARG A 86 11.18 6.67 6.77
C ARG A 86 11.02 7.93 5.92
N LEU A 87 10.41 8.97 6.48
CA LEU A 87 10.29 10.26 5.80
C LEU A 87 11.66 10.85 5.49
N GLN A 88 12.63 10.75 6.41
CA GLN A 88 13.99 11.22 6.18
C GLN A 88 14.68 10.44 5.05
N ALA A 89 14.55 9.11 5.01
CA ALA A 89 15.11 8.30 3.94
C ALA A 89 14.53 8.69 2.58
N LEU A 90 13.21 8.90 2.49
CA LEU A 90 12.55 9.31 1.24
C LEU A 90 12.93 10.73 0.81
N ARG A 91 13.10 11.67 1.75
CA ARG A 91 13.63 13.01 1.44
C ARG A 91 15.05 12.92 0.87
N ALA A 92 15.89 12.05 1.42
CA ALA A 92 17.24 11.82 0.91
C ALA A 92 17.26 11.27 -0.53
N LEU A 93 16.17 10.61 -0.96
CA LEU A 93 15.97 10.16 -2.34
C LEU A 93 15.34 11.24 -3.24
N GLY A 94 15.07 12.44 -2.72
CA GLY A 94 14.58 13.58 -3.49
C GLY A 94 13.07 13.78 -3.50
N HIS A 95 12.30 13.03 -2.70
CA HIS A 95 10.87 13.29 -2.54
C HIS A 95 10.61 14.54 -1.69
N ASP A 96 9.81 15.46 -2.23
CA ASP A 96 9.42 16.69 -1.55
C ASP A 96 8.26 16.46 -0.56
N ASP A 97 7.95 17.47 0.25
CA ASP A 97 6.90 17.35 1.26
C ASP A 97 5.50 17.14 0.64
N ALA A 98 5.27 17.59 -0.60
CA ALA A 98 4.01 17.38 -1.32
C ALA A 98 3.83 15.91 -1.70
N ALA A 99 4.86 15.26 -2.25
CA ALA A 99 4.88 13.83 -2.52
C ALA A 99 4.71 13.04 -1.22
N LEU A 100 5.48 13.38 -0.17
CA LEU A 100 5.42 12.66 1.10
C LEU A 100 4.07 12.78 1.81
N ALA A 101 3.33 13.86 1.60
CA ALA A 101 1.97 14.03 2.12
C ALA A 101 0.97 13.00 1.56
N ARG A 102 1.28 12.36 0.42
CA ARG A 102 0.46 11.26 -0.14
C ARG A 102 0.58 9.95 0.65
N LEU A 103 1.61 9.80 1.50
CA LEU A 103 1.84 8.56 2.24
C LEU A 103 0.99 8.45 3.50
N ARG A 104 0.42 7.27 3.74
CA ARG A 104 -0.25 6.89 4.99
C ARG A 104 0.73 6.17 5.92
N LEU A 105 1.24 6.92 6.90
CA LEU A 105 2.27 6.46 7.84
C LEU A 105 1.88 6.72 9.32
N PRO A 106 1.44 5.71 10.08
CA PRO A 106 1.23 4.32 9.67
C PRO A 106 -0.05 4.14 8.83
N ALA A 107 -0.05 3.12 7.97
CA ALA A 107 -1.21 2.73 7.17
C ALA A 107 -2.40 2.29 8.03
N GLY A 108 -3.59 2.57 7.52
CA GLY A 108 -4.87 2.11 8.01
C GLY A 108 -5.44 2.94 9.16
N TRP A 109 -6.78 3.02 9.18
CA TRP A 109 -7.49 3.65 10.27
C TRP A 109 -7.33 2.86 11.58
N ARG A 110 -6.99 3.56 12.68
CA ARG A 110 -6.83 2.90 13.99
C ARG A 110 -8.18 2.62 14.62
N MET A 111 -8.50 1.34 14.81
CA MET A 111 -9.71 0.89 15.50
C MET A 111 -9.37 0.17 16.80
N GLY A 112 -9.60 0.84 17.93
CA GLY A 112 -9.45 0.25 19.25
C GLY A 112 -8.12 -0.48 19.47
N ARG A 113 -8.19 -1.73 19.95
CA ARG A 113 -7.01 -2.57 20.18
C ARG A 113 -6.43 -3.07 18.86
N SER A 114 -5.11 -2.97 18.73
CA SER A 114 -4.38 -3.48 17.57
C SER A 114 -4.45 -5.01 17.51
N SER A 115 -4.97 -5.53 16.41
CA SER A 115 -5.02 -6.95 16.05
C SER A 115 -4.90 -7.07 14.54
N PRO A 116 -4.51 -8.23 13.98
CA PRO A 116 -4.47 -8.41 12.53
C PRO A 116 -5.80 -8.07 11.83
N HIS A 117 -6.93 -8.45 12.42
CA HIS A 117 -8.26 -8.15 11.88
C HIS A 117 -8.59 -6.65 11.91
N THR A 118 -8.32 -5.96 13.02
CA THR A 118 -8.57 -4.51 13.12
C THR A 118 -7.63 -3.71 12.22
N ILE A 119 -6.38 -4.17 12.04
CA ILE A 119 -5.44 -3.58 11.06
C ILE A 119 -5.96 -3.79 9.63
N ALA A 120 -6.34 -5.01 9.27
CA ALA A 120 -6.85 -5.31 7.93
C ALA A 120 -8.10 -4.49 7.59
N LEU A 121 -9.05 -4.38 8.52
CA LEU A 121 -10.23 -3.54 8.35
C LEU A 121 -9.85 -2.05 8.21
N GLY A 122 -8.85 -1.59 8.97
CA GLY A 122 -8.41 -0.19 8.93
C GLY A 122 -7.77 0.18 7.58
N ILE A 123 -6.99 -0.74 7.01
CA ILE A 123 -6.40 -0.61 5.68
C ILE A 123 -7.49 -0.61 4.60
N ILE A 124 -8.46 -1.52 4.69
CA ILE A 124 -9.57 -1.57 3.72
C ILE A 124 -10.39 -0.29 3.79
N ALA A 125 -10.70 0.21 4.99
CA ALA A 125 -11.43 1.46 5.15
C ALA A 125 -10.66 2.66 4.56
N GLU A 126 -9.34 2.75 4.82
CA GLU A 126 -8.48 3.80 4.27
C GLU A 126 -8.40 3.75 2.73
N ALA A 127 -8.27 2.55 2.15
CA ALA A 127 -8.28 2.35 0.71
C ALA A 127 -9.62 2.75 0.07
N THR A 128 -10.73 2.28 0.64
CA THR A 128 -12.09 2.57 0.15
C THR A 128 -12.39 4.07 0.20
N GLN A 129 -11.98 4.76 1.27
CA GLN A 129 -12.16 6.21 1.37
C GLN A 129 -11.39 6.94 0.28
N ALA A 130 -10.11 6.60 0.07
CA ALA A 130 -9.29 7.23 -0.95
C ALA A 130 -9.88 7.07 -2.36
N MET A 131 -10.41 5.89 -2.67
CA MET A 131 -11.11 5.65 -3.95
C MET A 131 -12.42 6.43 -4.06
N ALA A 132 -13.19 6.56 -2.97
CA ALA A 132 -14.43 7.33 -2.97
C ALA A 132 -14.18 8.83 -3.19
N ASP A 133 -13.14 9.38 -2.58
CA ASP A 133 -12.78 10.80 -2.71
C ASP A 133 -12.46 11.19 -4.17
N LEU A 134 -11.84 10.28 -4.93
CA LEU A 134 -11.56 10.48 -6.36
C LEU A 134 -12.84 10.53 -7.21
N HIS A 135 -13.83 9.67 -6.92
CA HIS A 135 -15.10 9.70 -7.64
C HIS A 135 -15.89 11.00 -7.39
N ILE A 136 -15.82 11.53 -6.17
CA ILE A 136 -16.45 12.81 -5.81
C ILE A 136 -15.75 13.97 -6.52
N GLY A 137 -14.41 13.95 -6.59
CA GLY A 137 -13.63 14.96 -7.31
C GLY A 137 -13.89 14.99 -8.81
N ILE A 138 -14.14 13.84 -9.44
CA ILE A 138 -14.49 13.74 -10.87
C ILE A 138 -15.94 14.20 -11.13
N SER A 139 -16.87 13.94 -10.19
CA SER A 139 -18.26 14.36 -10.35
C SER A 139 -18.50 15.86 -10.06
N ALA A 140 -17.54 16.55 -9.45
CA ALA A 140 -17.63 17.96 -9.08
C ALA A 140 -16.89 18.90 -10.06
N ALA A 141 -16.24 18.35 -11.09
CA ALA A 141 -15.53 19.07 -12.16
C ALA A 141 -16.30 19.01 -13.48
#